data_AF-A0A1I7H139-F1
#
_entry.id   AF-A0A1I7H139-F1
#
_cell.length_a   1.000
_cell.length_b   1.000
_cell.length_c   1.000
_cell.angle_alpha   90.00
_cell.angle_beta   90.00
_cell.angle_gamma   90.00
#
_symmetry.space_group_name_H-M   'P 1'
#
loop_
_entity.id
_entity.type
_entity.pdbx_description
1 polymer ?
#
loop_
_entity_poly.entity_id
_entity_poly.type
_entity_poly.pdbx_seq_one_letter_code
_entity_poly.pdbx_strand_id
1 'polypeptide(L)'
;MSSEKKVEFNKNNIDEYLKELAKIYRKIAGKNMPAELILIGGASVLINYGFRNMTTDIDAIISAASGMKDALNIVRDKYNLPVGWLNNDFQKTSSYTPRLMRVSKYYKTYSNVLTIRTISSEYLVAMKLKSGRAYKNDLSDIVGILYEHERLGNPITLDSVKKATEELYDSWENISEQSRTFIADIFENNDLQTLYDKVCRDEKETKKDLIVFQQEYPGVMNEENVNDIAGNLSVARDKDSILAKLREKKSQDK
;
A
#
# COMPACT_ATOMS: atom_id res chain seq x y z
N MET A 1 -22.00 14.81 13.39
CA MET A 1 -21.13 13.65 13.66
C MET A 1 -19.71 14.17 13.62
N SER A 2 -18.94 13.95 14.69
CA SER A 2 -17.57 14.42 14.81
C SER A 2 -16.76 13.89 13.62
N SER A 3 -16.15 14.78 12.84
CA SER A 3 -15.15 14.41 11.86
C SER A 3 -13.99 13.77 12.63
N GLU A 4 -13.99 12.44 12.75
CA GLU A 4 -12.85 11.72 13.30
C GLU A 4 -11.62 12.16 12.52
N LYS A 5 -10.70 12.82 13.24
CA LYS A 5 -9.47 13.34 12.67
C LYS A 5 -8.72 12.14 12.12
N LYS A 6 -8.67 12.00 10.80
CA LYS A 6 -8.01 10.88 10.14
C LYS A 6 -6.53 10.96 10.49
N VAL A 7 -6.06 10.08 11.37
CA VAL A 7 -4.66 10.04 11.76
C VAL A 7 -3.86 9.58 10.55
N GLU A 8 -2.89 10.38 10.14
CA GLU A 8 -1.97 10.06 9.05
C GLU A 8 -0.63 9.59 9.63
N PHE A 9 -0.19 8.41 9.21
CA PHE A 9 1.07 7.82 9.60
C PHE A 9 2.15 8.20 8.57
N ASN A 10 3.28 8.70 9.05
CA ASN A 10 4.52 8.92 8.31
C ASN A 10 5.64 8.05 8.92
N LYS A 11 6.85 8.11 8.36
CA LYS A 11 7.96 7.26 8.84
C LYS A 11 8.33 7.54 10.31
N ASN A 12 8.37 8.81 10.71
CA ASN A 12 8.86 9.21 12.03
C ASN A 12 7.90 8.81 13.15
N ASN A 13 6.61 9.06 12.98
CA ASN A 13 5.62 8.67 13.98
C ASN A 13 5.38 7.16 14.00
N ILE A 14 5.48 6.43 12.87
CA ILE A 14 5.52 4.96 12.89
C ILE A 14 6.66 4.46 13.79
N ASP A 15 7.88 4.98 13.62
CA ASP A 15 9.03 4.60 14.43
C ASP A 15 8.84 4.92 15.92
N GLU A 16 8.24 6.06 16.24
CA GLU A 16 7.89 6.45 17.60
C GLU A 16 6.88 5.48 18.23
N TYR A 17 5.81 5.14 17.52
CA TYR A 17 4.76 4.24 18.00
C TYR A 17 5.28 2.81 18.19
N LEU A 18 6.10 2.30 17.26
CA LEU A 18 6.72 0.98 17.38
C LEU A 18 7.73 0.92 18.54
N LYS A 19 8.49 1.99 18.76
CA LYS A 19 9.40 2.10 19.91
C LYS A 19 8.63 2.09 21.23
N GLU A 20 7.50 2.79 21.30
CA GLU A 20 6.68 2.79 22.51
C GLU A 20 5.97 1.45 22.73
N LEU A 21 5.46 0.84 21.66
CA LEU A 21 4.88 -0.51 21.67
C LEU A 21 5.88 -1.52 22.25
N ALA A 22 7.13 -1.49 21.79
CA ALA A 22 8.18 -2.37 22.30
C ALA A 22 8.42 -2.20 23.81
N LYS A 23 8.40 -0.96 24.31
CA LYS A 23 8.57 -0.70 25.76
C LYS A 23 7.41 -1.24 26.57
N ILE A 24 6.18 -1.02 26.12
CA ILE A 24 4.97 -1.48 26.82
C ILE A 24 4.90 -3.01 26.77
N TYR A 25 5.10 -3.61 25.60
CA TYR A 25 5.14 -5.07 25.46
C TYR A 25 6.20 -5.68 26.37
N ARG A 26 7.41 -5.10 26.44
CA ARG A 26 8.46 -5.56 27.37
C ARG A 26 8.04 -5.51 28.84
N LYS A 27 7.23 -4.53 29.24
CA LYS A 27 6.71 -4.41 30.62
C LYS A 27 5.65 -5.47 30.92
N ILE A 28 4.83 -5.82 29.93
CA ILE A 28 3.73 -6.79 30.08
C ILE A 28 4.26 -8.22 29.99
N ALA A 29 4.99 -8.54 28.93
CA ALA A 29 5.42 -9.89 28.60
C ALA A 29 6.80 -10.26 29.19
N GLY A 30 7.56 -9.28 29.67
CA GLY A 30 8.89 -9.48 30.24
C GLY A 30 10.03 -9.38 29.22
N LYS A 31 11.28 -9.42 29.72
CA LYS A 31 12.49 -9.17 28.92
C LYS A 31 12.89 -10.33 28.00
N ASN A 32 12.42 -11.54 28.27
CA ASN A 32 12.83 -12.77 27.57
C ASN A 32 11.74 -13.29 26.62
N MET A 33 10.70 -12.47 26.35
CA MET A 33 9.61 -12.84 25.47
C MET A 33 9.71 -12.03 24.18
N PRO A 34 10.38 -12.54 23.14
CA PRO A 34 10.51 -11.83 21.87
C PRO A 34 9.16 -11.76 21.13
N ALA A 35 9.04 -10.76 20.27
CA ALA A 35 7.97 -10.58 19.31
C ALA A 35 8.53 -10.10 17.97
N GLU A 36 7.84 -10.43 16.90
CA GLU A 36 8.14 -10.00 15.54
C GLU A 36 6.91 -9.36 14.89
N LEU A 37 7.14 -8.23 14.22
CA LEU A 37 6.17 -7.57 13.36
C LEU A 37 6.76 -7.46 11.95
N ILE A 38 6.04 -7.99 10.96
CA ILE A 38 6.39 -7.79 9.55
C ILE A 38 5.43 -6.75 8.98
N LEU A 39 5.93 -5.53 8.80
CA LEU A 39 5.17 -4.45 8.21
C LEU A 39 5.05 -4.67 6.70
N ILE A 40 3.85 -4.40 6.21
CA ILE A 40 3.43 -4.67 4.84
C ILE A 40 2.63 -3.48 4.31
N GLY A 41 2.26 -3.53 3.03
CA GLY A 41 1.43 -2.49 2.41
C GLY A 41 2.07 -1.10 2.48
N GLY A 42 1.24 -0.07 2.73
CA GLY A 42 1.67 1.33 2.71
C GLY A 42 2.72 1.67 3.76
N ALA A 43 2.67 1.05 4.94
CA ALA A 43 3.69 1.24 5.98
C ALA A 43 5.07 0.72 5.53
N SER A 44 5.10 -0.42 4.82
CA SER A 44 6.34 -0.94 4.25
C SER A 44 6.92 -0.03 3.17
N VAL A 45 6.06 0.58 2.35
CA VAL A 45 6.50 1.59 1.36
C VAL A 45 7.14 2.80 2.06
N LEU A 46 6.47 3.38 3.07
CA LEU A 46 6.97 4.53 3.81
C LEU A 46 8.32 4.31 4.48
N ILE A 47 8.54 3.11 5.01
CA ILE A 47 9.79 2.79 5.71
C ILE A 47 10.95 2.67 4.72
N ASN A 48 10.70 2.03 3.58
CA ASN A 48 11.73 1.69 2.61
C ASN A 48 12.01 2.80 1.58
N TYR A 49 11.05 3.68 1.29
CA TYR A 49 11.14 4.63 0.17
C TYR A 49 10.77 6.06 0.58
N GLY A 50 11.35 7.04 -0.12
CA GLY A 50 11.19 8.47 0.16
C GLY A 50 10.10 9.17 -0.66
N PHE A 51 9.52 8.52 -1.66
CA PHE A 51 8.50 9.13 -2.54
C PHE A 51 7.11 9.23 -1.88
N ARG A 52 6.86 8.47 -0.80
CA ARG A 52 5.58 8.44 -0.10
C ARG A 52 5.69 9.16 1.24
N ASN A 53 4.74 10.07 1.51
CA ASN A 53 4.75 10.88 2.73
C ASN A 53 3.87 10.31 3.85
N MET A 54 2.79 9.61 3.51
CA MET A 54 1.83 9.12 4.50
C MET A 54 1.10 7.82 4.12
N THR A 55 0.49 7.18 5.13
CA THR A 55 -0.46 6.07 5.01
C THR A 55 -1.56 6.21 6.07
N THR A 56 -2.69 5.54 5.87
CA THR A 56 -3.86 5.63 6.77
C THR A 56 -3.95 4.49 7.77
N ASP A 57 -3.23 3.41 7.50
CA ASP A 57 -3.25 2.14 8.22
C ASP A 57 -1.84 1.54 8.27
N ILE A 58 -1.57 0.79 9.33
CA ILE A 58 -0.35 -0.02 9.48
C ILE A 58 -0.76 -1.49 9.49
N ASP A 59 -0.61 -2.13 8.34
CA ASP A 59 -0.80 -3.57 8.23
C ASP A 59 0.46 -4.31 8.67
N ALA A 60 0.29 -5.36 9.47
CA ALA A 60 1.40 -6.19 9.92
C ALA A 60 1.02 -7.67 10.06
N ILE A 61 1.99 -8.55 9.78
CA ILE A 61 1.96 -9.92 10.32
C ILE A 61 2.52 -9.85 11.74
N ILE A 62 1.74 -10.31 12.71
CA ILE A 62 2.06 -10.22 14.14
C ILE A 62 2.40 -11.61 14.67
N SER A 63 3.63 -11.79 15.12
CA SER A 63 4.09 -12.99 15.83
C SER A 63 4.54 -12.58 17.24
N ALA A 64 3.67 -12.78 18.23
CA ALA A 64 3.93 -12.36 19.61
C ALA A 64 3.20 -13.25 20.61
N ALA A 65 3.69 -13.27 21.85
CA ALA A 65 3.01 -13.93 22.96
C ALA A 65 1.79 -13.12 23.44
N SER A 66 1.10 -13.65 24.45
CA SER A 66 0.01 -12.93 25.12
C SER A 66 0.47 -11.54 25.60
N GLY A 67 -0.43 -10.57 25.54
CA GLY A 67 -0.16 -9.17 25.94
C GLY A 67 0.17 -8.20 24.81
N MET A 68 0.43 -8.66 23.57
CA MET A 68 0.61 -7.74 22.43
C MET A 68 -0.64 -6.90 22.15
N LYS A 69 -1.84 -7.50 22.23
CA LYS A 69 -3.11 -6.79 22.05
C LYS A 69 -3.29 -5.67 23.07
N ASP A 70 -2.95 -5.93 24.33
CA ASP A 70 -3.03 -4.92 25.40
C ASP A 70 -2.00 -3.82 25.18
N ALA A 71 -0.77 -4.18 24.77
CA ALA A 71 0.26 -3.21 24.43
C ALA A 71 -0.18 -2.28 23.29
N LEU A 72 -0.80 -2.81 22.24
CA LEU A 72 -1.36 -2.05 21.12
C LEU A 72 -2.46 -1.07 21.57
N ASN A 73 -3.35 -1.51 22.47
CA ASN A 73 -4.40 -0.67 23.03
C ASN A 73 -3.84 0.46 23.92
N ILE A 74 -2.82 0.17 24.73
CA ILE A 74 -2.19 1.20 25.57
C ILE A 74 -1.48 2.25 24.70
N VAL A 75 -0.76 1.83 23.64
CA VAL A 75 -0.16 2.78 22.67
C VAL A 75 -1.25 3.61 21.99
N ARG A 76 -2.33 2.97 21.56
CA ARG A 76 -3.48 3.65 20.96
C ARG A 76 -4.01 4.76 21.87
N ASP A 77 -4.29 4.42 23.13
CA ASP A 77 -4.86 5.36 24.09
C ASP A 77 -3.88 6.50 24.41
N LYS A 78 -2.59 6.18 24.53
CA LYS A 78 -1.53 7.17 24.80
C LYS A 78 -1.40 8.22 23.69
N TYR A 79 -1.50 7.81 22.43
CA TYR A 79 -1.32 8.69 21.27
C TYR A 79 -2.62 9.07 20.56
N ASN A 80 -3.77 8.71 21.13
CA ASN A 80 -5.10 8.93 20.55
C ASN A 80 -5.20 8.41 19.09
N LEU A 81 -4.68 7.20 18.85
CA LEU A 81 -4.69 6.55 17.54
C LEU A 81 -6.05 5.90 17.26
N PRO A 82 -6.42 5.67 15.99
CA PRO A 82 -7.63 4.94 15.66
C PRO A 82 -7.61 3.51 16.21
N VAL A 83 -8.80 2.96 16.45
CA VAL A 83 -8.95 1.54 16.77
C VAL A 83 -8.38 0.72 15.61
N GLY A 84 -7.53 -0.26 15.92
CA GLY A 84 -6.87 -1.07 14.89
C GLY A 84 -5.78 -0.34 14.10
N TRP A 85 -5.19 0.74 14.64
CA TRP A 85 -4.09 1.50 14.01
C TRP A 85 -2.95 0.62 13.47
N LEU A 86 -2.67 -0.48 14.16
CA LEU A 86 -1.84 -1.59 13.70
C LEU A 86 -2.65 -2.88 13.84
N ASN A 87 -2.89 -3.55 12.71
CA ASN A 87 -3.74 -4.75 12.66
C ASN A 87 -3.17 -5.81 11.71
N ASN A 88 -3.85 -6.95 11.65
CA ASN A 88 -3.52 -8.09 10.80
C ASN A 88 -4.62 -8.38 9.75
N ASP A 89 -5.51 -7.42 9.47
CA ASP A 89 -6.64 -7.61 8.56
C ASP A 89 -6.19 -7.89 7.13
N PHE A 90 -5.00 -7.43 6.74
CA PHE A 90 -4.35 -7.83 5.50
C PHE A 90 -4.33 -9.35 5.27
N GLN A 91 -4.23 -10.16 6.33
CA GLN A 91 -4.20 -11.63 6.19
C GLN A 91 -5.49 -12.22 5.58
N LYS A 92 -6.58 -11.44 5.54
CA LYS A 92 -7.86 -11.81 4.93
C LYS A 92 -7.92 -11.43 3.44
N THR A 93 -6.93 -10.71 2.93
CA THR A 93 -6.90 -10.23 1.54
C THR A 93 -6.26 -11.24 0.60
N SER A 94 -6.59 -11.15 -0.69
CA SER A 94 -6.00 -11.98 -1.75
C SER A 94 -4.50 -11.73 -1.97
N SER A 95 -3.95 -10.65 -1.42
CA SER A 95 -2.53 -10.32 -1.48
C SER A 95 -1.70 -10.99 -0.39
N TYR A 96 -2.33 -11.61 0.61
CA TYR A 96 -1.62 -12.33 1.67
C TYR A 96 -1.13 -13.70 1.21
N THR A 97 0.09 -14.03 1.64
CA THR A 97 0.66 -15.38 1.55
C THR A 97 1.60 -15.59 2.74
N PRO A 98 1.63 -16.77 3.38
CA PRO A 98 2.57 -17.05 4.47
C PRO A 98 4.03 -16.96 4.01
N ARG A 99 4.31 -17.02 2.70
CA ARG A 99 5.66 -16.88 2.12
C ARG A 99 6.28 -15.51 2.36
N LEU A 100 5.47 -14.48 2.66
CA LEU A 100 5.94 -13.15 3.05
C LEU A 100 6.92 -13.17 4.22
N MET A 101 6.77 -14.12 5.15
CA MET A 101 7.70 -14.29 6.26
C MET A 101 9.14 -14.58 5.79
N ARG A 102 9.29 -15.37 4.71
CA ARG A 102 10.59 -15.81 4.18
C ARG A 102 11.33 -14.67 3.47
N VAL A 103 10.60 -13.86 2.72
CA VAL A 103 11.17 -12.81 1.86
C VAL A 103 11.32 -11.47 2.58
N SER A 104 10.71 -11.32 3.75
CA SER A 104 10.82 -10.10 4.57
C SER A 104 12.24 -9.83 5.04
N LYS A 105 12.61 -8.56 5.12
CA LYS A 105 13.96 -8.11 5.53
C LYS A 105 13.90 -7.44 6.89
N TYR A 106 14.98 -7.61 7.67
CA TYR A 106 15.14 -6.91 8.94
C TYR A 106 15.15 -5.39 8.72
N TYR A 107 14.38 -4.68 9.54
CA TYR A 107 14.41 -3.23 9.62
C TYR A 107 15.09 -2.76 10.90
N LYS A 108 14.53 -3.13 12.06
CA LYS A 108 14.98 -2.60 13.35
C LYS A 108 14.49 -3.46 14.51
N THR A 109 15.27 -3.55 15.59
CA THR A 109 14.80 -4.09 16.87
C THR A 109 14.65 -2.98 17.90
N TYR A 110 13.51 -2.97 18.60
CA TYR A 110 13.20 -2.05 19.68
C TYR A 110 13.13 -2.75 21.04
N SER A 111 13.66 -2.08 22.06
CA SER A 111 13.66 -2.55 23.46
C SER A 111 14.22 -3.98 23.67
N ASN A 112 15.02 -4.48 22.73
CA ASN A 112 15.56 -5.85 22.66
C ASN A 112 14.51 -6.97 22.70
N VAL A 113 13.23 -6.65 22.45
CA VAL A 113 12.14 -7.65 22.48
C VAL A 113 11.26 -7.61 21.24
N LEU A 114 11.23 -6.50 20.50
CA LEU A 114 10.35 -6.34 19.35
C LEU A 114 11.19 -6.14 18.09
N THR A 115 11.23 -7.15 17.23
CA THR A 115 11.89 -7.10 15.93
C THR A 115 10.90 -6.70 14.86
N ILE A 116 11.26 -5.68 14.08
CA ILE A 116 10.49 -5.17 12.96
C ILE A 116 11.16 -5.61 11.66
N ARG A 117 10.35 -6.17 10.76
CA ARG A 117 10.72 -6.54 9.40
C ARG A 117 9.80 -5.85 8.40
N THR A 118 10.23 -5.76 7.16
CA THR A 118 9.46 -5.14 6.06
C THR A 118 9.57 -5.94 4.78
N ILE A 119 8.62 -5.77 3.86
CA ILE A 119 8.72 -6.25 2.48
C ILE A 119 9.20 -5.11 1.58
N SER A 120 10.19 -5.35 0.72
CA SER A 120 10.76 -4.33 -0.18
C SER A 120 10.88 -4.84 -1.61
N SER A 121 11.18 -3.92 -2.53
CA SER A 121 11.68 -4.20 -3.88
C SER A 121 10.67 -5.02 -4.70
N GLU A 122 11.13 -5.99 -5.49
CA GLU A 122 10.33 -6.82 -6.38
C GLU A 122 9.17 -7.54 -5.67
N TYR A 123 9.34 -7.92 -4.40
CA TYR A 123 8.26 -8.54 -3.62
C TYR A 123 7.17 -7.55 -3.25
N LEU A 124 7.53 -6.30 -2.96
CA LEU A 124 6.54 -5.26 -2.68
C LEU A 124 5.80 -4.90 -3.98
N VAL A 125 6.49 -4.84 -5.11
CA VAL A 125 5.86 -4.69 -6.44
C VAL A 125 4.88 -5.84 -6.71
N ALA A 126 5.28 -7.10 -6.51
CA ALA A 126 4.41 -8.26 -6.70
C ALA A 126 3.14 -8.19 -5.83
N MET A 127 3.28 -7.77 -4.56
CA MET A 127 2.11 -7.58 -3.68
C MET A 127 1.16 -6.50 -4.22
N LYS A 128 1.70 -5.39 -4.72
CA LYS A 128 0.91 -4.29 -5.28
C LYS A 128 0.24 -4.66 -6.59
N LEU A 129 0.87 -5.49 -7.41
CA LEU A 129 0.26 -6.05 -8.62
C LEU A 129 -0.89 -6.99 -8.27
N LYS A 130 -0.74 -7.80 -7.20
CA LYS A 130 -1.79 -8.71 -6.75
C LYS A 130 -3.02 -7.97 -6.23
N SER A 131 -2.84 -6.81 -5.58
CA SER A 131 -3.98 -6.00 -5.13
C SER A 131 -4.57 -5.11 -6.23
N GLY A 132 -3.73 -4.44 -7.03
CA GLY A 132 -4.13 -3.70 -8.23
C GLY A 132 -5.11 -2.54 -8.02
N ARG A 133 -5.25 -2.00 -6.79
CA ARG A 133 -6.29 -1.01 -6.48
C ARG A 133 -5.92 0.37 -7.01
N ALA A 134 -6.60 0.81 -8.07
CA ALA A 134 -6.43 2.13 -8.70
C ALA A 134 -6.90 3.35 -7.86
N TYR A 135 -7.10 3.18 -6.56
CA TYR A 135 -7.57 4.22 -5.62
C TYR A 135 -6.86 4.19 -4.25
N LYS A 136 -5.91 3.25 -4.03
CA LYS A 136 -5.17 3.08 -2.76
C LYS A 136 -3.65 3.23 -2.91
N ASN A 137 -3.20 3.92 -3.94
CA ASN A 137 -1.79 4.13 -4.27
C ASN A 137 -1.06 2.86 -4.73
N ASP A 138 -1.79 1.79 -5.10
CA ASP A 138 -1.09 0.56 -5.47
C ASP A 138 -0.31 0.75 -6.78
N LEU A 139 -0.86 1.52 -7.72
CA LEU A 139 -0.21 1.77 -9.01
C LEU A 139 0.95 2.76 -8.88
N SER A 140 0.76 3.86 -8.14
CA SER A 140 1.84 4.81 -7.89
C SER A 140 2.96 4.21 -7.05
N ASP A 141 2.66 3.34 -6.07
CA ASP A 141 3.69 2.64 -5.31
C ASP A 141 4.55 1.76 -6.23
N ILE A 142 3.96 1.06 -7.21
CA ILE A 142 4.71 0.26 -8.19
C ILE A 142 5.71 1.15 -8.95
N VAL A 143 5.23 2.24 -9.57
CA VAL A 143 6.08 3.13 -10.36
C VAL A 143 7.16 3.78 -9.49
N GLY A 144 6.79 4.23 -8.28
CA GLY A 144 7.71 4.86 -7.34
C GLY A 144 8.81 3.91 -6.86
N ILE A 145 8.49 2.64 -6.61
CA ILE A 145 9.50 1.63 -6.25
C ILE A 145 10.47 1.41 -7.39
N LEU A 146 9.98 1.26 -8.63
CA LEU A 146 10.82 1.07 -9.81
C LEU A 146 11.74 2.29 -10.04
N TYR A 147 11.18 3.50 -9.96
CA TYR A 147 11.92 4.75 -10.11
C TYR A 147 13.03 4.92 -9.08
N GLU A 148 12.76 4.64 -7.80
CA GLU A 148 13.79 4.75 -6.76
C GLU A 148 14.92 3.73 -6.95
N HIS A 149 14.59 2.50 -7.37
CA HIS A 149 15.59 1.47 -7.65
C HIS A 149 16.44 1.80 -8.89
N GLU A 150 15.85 2.41 -9.92
CA GLU A 150 16.61 2.96 -11.04
C GLU A 150 17.56 4.07 -10.58
N ARG A 151 17.06 5.05 -9.80
CA ARG A 151 17.84 6.17 -9.27
C ARG A 151 19.00 5.74 -8.37
N LEU A 152 18.82 4.64 -7.63
CA LEU A 152 19.84 4.06 -6.74
C LEU A 152 20.84 3.15 -7.47
N GLY A 153 20.70 2.95 -8.79
CA GLY A 153 21.60 2.12 -9.59
C GLY A 153 21.41 0.62 -9.41
N ASN A 154 20.26 0.19 -8.88
CA ASN A 154 19.89 -1.20 -8.68
C ASN A 154 18.48 -1.50 -9.25
N PRO A 155 18.30 -1.32 -10.57
CA PRO A 155 16.98 -1.39 -11.21
C PRO A 155 16.34 -2.77 -11.03
N ILE A 156 15.04 -2.76 -10.72
CA ILE A 156 14.19 -3.96 -10.69
C ILE A 156 13.81 -4.31 -12.13
N THR A 157 13.94 -5.58 -12.51
CA THR A 157 13.60 -6.06 -13.85
C THR A 157 12.23 -6.73 -13.87
N LEU A 158 11.57 -6.75 -15.03
CA LEU A 158 10.30 -7.48 -15.19
C LEU A 158 10.44 -8.97 -14.83
N ASP A 159 11.58 -9.59 -15.15
CA ASP A 159 11.87 -10.98 -14.79
C ASP A 159 11.93 -11.18 -13.26
N SER A 160 12.56 -10.25 -12.52
CA SER A 160 12.58 -10.31 -11.05
C SER A 160 11.19 -10.16 -10.44
N VAL A 161 10.33 -9.31 -11.02
CA VAL A 161 8.93 -9.14 -10.59
C VAL A 161 8.09 -10.38 -10.87
N LYS A 162 8.28 -11.02 -12.04
CA LYS A 162 7.63 -12.29 -12.39
C LYS A 162 8.03 -13.39 -11.42
N LYS A 163 9.32 -13.55 -11.14
CA LYS A 163 9.84 -14.50 -10.14
C LYS A 163 9.29 -14.25 -8.74
N ALA A 164 9.27 -12.99 -8.30
CA ALA A 164 8.69 -12.63 -7.00
C ALA A 164 7.19 -12.96 -6.95
N THR A 165 6.47 -12.74 -8.04
CA THR A 165 5.06 -13.11 -8.17
C THR A 165 4.85 -14.61 -8.09
N GLU A 166 5.65 -15.40 -8.82
CA GLU A 166 5.58 -16.87 -8.80
C GLU A 166 5.93 -17.41 -7.41
N GLU A 167 6.95 -16.86 -6.75
CA GLU A 167 7.30 -17.26 -5.40
C GLU A 167 6.18 -16.94 -4.41
N LEU A 168 5.52 -15.79 -4.50
CA LEU A 168 4.46 -15.41 -3.57
C LEU A 168 3.11 -16.09 -3.86
N TYR A 169 2.75 -16.20 -5.14
CA TYR A 169 1.41 -16.48 -5.61
C TYR A 169 1.34 -17.65 -6.61
N ASP A 170 2.38 -18.49 -6.67
CA ASP A 170 2.49 -19.71 -7.48
C ASP A 170 2.61 -19.52 -9.00
N SER A 171 2.02 -18.47 -9.57
CA SER A 171 2.07 -18.20 -11.01
C SER A 171 1.88 -16.73 -11.33
N TRP A 172 2.54 -16.25 -12.39
CA TRP A 172 2.28 -14.95 -13.00
C TRP A 172 0.81 -14.76 -13.40
N GLU A 173 0.14 -15.83 -13.82
CA GLU A 173 -1.27 -15.79 -14.24
C GLU A 173 -2.25 -15.55 -13.07
N ASN A 174 -1.80 -15.66 -11.82
CA ASN A 174 -2.61 -15.32 -10.66
C ASN A 174 -2.68 -13.80 -10.40
N ILE A 175 -2.00 -12.99 -11.22
CA ILE A 175 -2.13 -11.53 -11.25
C ILE A 175 -3.16 -11.15 -12.32
N SER A 176 -4.07 -10.23 -11.99
CA SER A 176 -5.08 -9.75 -12.92
C SER A 176 -4.46 -9.24 -14.22
N GLU A 177 -5.11 -9.49 -15.35
CA GLU A 177 -4.67 -9.04 -16.68
C GLU A 177 -4.35 -7.53 -16.70
N GLN A 178 -5.20 -6.71 -16.08
CA GLN A 178 -5.00 -5.26 -15.96
C GLN A 178 -3.65 -4.91 -15.31
N SER A 179 -3.33 -5.49 -14.15
CA SER A 179 -2.03 -5.31 -13.49
C SER A 179 -0.86 -5.82 -14.34
N ARG A 180 -1.04 -6.93 -15.08
CA ARG A 180 0.01 -7.49 -15.96
C ARG A 180 0.29 -6.59 -17.17
N THR A 181 -0.75 -6.00 -17.76
CA THR A 181 -0.62 -5.01 -18.83
C THR A 181 0.05 -3.75 -18.29
N PHE A 182 -0.41 -3.24 -17.15
CA PHE A 182 0.13 -2.03 -16.54
C PHE A 182 1.65 -2.10 -16.29
N ILE A 183 2.13 -3.20 -15.69
CA ILE A 183 3.57 -3.37 -15.45
C ILE A 183 4.37 -3.58 -16.73
N ALA A 184 3.82 -4.25 -17.75
CA ALA A 184 4.47 -4.35 -19.06
C ALA A 184 4.64 -2.97 -19.70
N ASP A 185 3.58 -2.15 -19.70
CA ASP A 185 3.61 -0.78 -20.23
C ASP A 185 4.63 0.10 -19.49
N ILE A 186 4.78 -0.07 -18.17
CA ILE A 186 5.81 0.66 -17.40
C ILE A 186 7.22 0.33 -17.92
N PHE A 187 7.51 -0.95 -18.16
CA PHE A 187 8.84 -1.38 -18.63
C PHE A 187 9.13 -1.00 -20.09
N GLU A 188 8.11 -0.65 -20.87
CA GLU A 188 8.27 -0.07 -22.21
C GLU A 188 8.44 1.47 -22.16
N ASN A 189 8.19 2.09 -21.00
CA ASN A 189 8.28 3.53 -20.82
C ASN A 189 9.68 3.96 -20.35
N ASN A 190 10.22 5.00 -20.98
CA ASN A 190 11.55 5.53 -20.65
C ASN A 190 11.53 6.67 -19.61
N ASP A 191 10.35 7.16 -19.19
CA ASP A 191 10.22 8.26 -18.24
C ASP A 191 9.29 7.87 -17.07
N LEU A 192 9.89 7.17 -16.09
CA LEU A 192 9.20 6.74 -14.87
C LEU A 192 8.76 7.92 -13.99
N GLN A 193 9.45 9.06 -14.05
CA GLN A 193 9.10 10.22 -13.23
C GLN A 193 7.80 10.85 -13.71
N THR A 194 7.68 11.14 -15.00
CA THR A 194 6.44 11.67 -15.58
C THR A 194 5.29 10.67 -15.41
N LEU A 195 5.58 9.38 -15.54
CA LEU A 195 4.58 8.32 -15.32
C LEU A 195 4.10 8.29 -13.87
N TYR A 196 5.00 8.41 -12.89
CA TYR A 196 4.66 8.46 -11.47
C TYR A 196 3.69 9.60 -11.17
N ASP A 197 3.99 10.82 -11.65
CA ASP A 197 3.15 11.99 -11.44
C ASP A 197 1.77 11.84 -12.07
N LYS A 198 1.70 11.22 -13.26
CA LYS A 198 0.42 10.88 -13.91
C LYS A 198 -0.39 9.90 -13.06
N VAL A 199 0.21 8.77 -12.67
CA VAL A 199 -0.49 7.72 -11.91
C VAL A 199 -0.97 8.24 -10.55
N CYS A 200 -0.14 9.03 -9.84
CA CYS A 200 -0.55 9.69 -8.60
C CYS A 200 -1.79 10.58 -8.76
N ARG A 201 -1.88 11.34 -9.85
CA ARG A 201 -3.07 12.15 -10.16
C ARG A 201 -4.28 11.28 -10.45
N ASP A 202 -4.12 10.28 -11.30
CA ASP A 202 -5.21 9.40 -11.72
C ASP A 202 -5.81 8.65 -10.51
N GLU A 203 -4.98 8.11 -9.61
CA GLU A 203 -5.47 7.43 -8.39
C GLU A 203 -6.17 8.41 -7.43
N LYS A 204 -5.71 9.67 -7.36
CA LYS A 204 -6.34 10.69 -6.53
C LYS A 204 -7.71 11.10 -7.06
N GLU A 205 -7.86 11.25 -8.38
CA GLU A 205 -9.16 11.55 -8.99
C GLU A 205 -10.10 10.35 -8.86
N THR A 206 -9.65 9.13 -9.17
CA THR A 206 -10.46 7.92 -8.99
C THR A 206 -10.96 7.77 -7.55
N LYS A 207 -10.11 8.09 -6.55
CA LYS A 207 -10.53 8.10 -5.15
C LYS A 207 -11.61 9.14 -4.85
N LYS A 208 -11.56 10.33 -5.45
CA LYS A 208 -12.63 11.34 -5.30
C LYS A 208 -13.92 10.85 -5.94
N ASP A 209 -13.84 10.28 -7.14
CA ASP A 209 -15.00 9.75 -7.86
C ASP A 209 -15.70 8.65 -7.06
N LEU A 210 -14.93 7.76 -6.41
CA LEU A 210 -15.49 6.75 -5.50
C LEU A 210 -16.17 7.34 -4.25
N ILE A 211 -15.64 8.45 -3.71
CA ILE A 211 -16.27 9.14 -2.57
C ILE A 211 -17.63 9.73 -3.01
N VAL A 212 -17.69 10.35 -4.19
CA VAL A 212 -18.93 10.88 -4.76
C VAL A 212 -19.92 9.73 -5.02
N PHE A 213 -19.46 8.66 -5.66
CA PHE A 213 -20.29 7.47 -5.92
C PHE A 213 -20.89 6.89 -4.64
N GLN A 214 -20.10 6.77 -3.56
CA GLN A 214 -20.59 6.27 -2.27
C GLN A 214 -21.64 7.21 -1.62
N GLN A 215 -21.55 8.52 -1.86
CA GLN A 215 -22.54 9.49 -1.37
C GLN A 215 -23.85 9.40 -2.15
N GLU A 216 -23.77 9.22 -3.48
CA GLU A 216 -24.93 9.10 -4.35
C GLU A 216 -25.63 7.74 -4.23
N TYR A 217 -24.86 6.66 -4.02
CA TYR A 217 -25.34 5.28 -3.94
C TYR A 217 -24.88 4.58 -2.64
N PRO A 218 -25.35 5.02 -1.46
CA PRO A 218 -24.93 4.42 -0.19
C PRO A 218 -25.25 2.92 -0.12
N GLY A 219 -24.24 2.11 0.21
CA GLY A 219 -24.37 0.67 0.43
C GLY A 219 -24.20 -0.21 -0.81
N VAL A 220 -23.98 0.39 -1.99
CA VAL A 220 -23.74 -0.36 -3.25
C VAL A 220 -22.28 -0.80 -3.37
N MET A 221 -21.34 0.04 -2.94
CA MET A 221 -19.90 -0.25 -3.02
C MET A 221 -19.45 -1.12 -1.83
N ASN A 222 -18.68 -2.15 -2.12
CA ASN A 222 -18.08 -3.06 -1.15
C ASN A 222 -16.66 -3.47 -1.59
N GLU A 223 -15.97 -4.29 -0.79
CA GLU A 223 -14.58 -4.69 -1.07
C GLU A 223 -14.42 -5.54 -2.34
N GLU A 224 -15.47 -6.24 -2.77
CA GLU A 224 -15.44 -7.12 -3.94
C GLU A 224 -15.62 -6.33 -5.25
N ASN A 225 -16.47 -5.29 -5.25
CA ASN A 225 -16.83 -4.57 -6.48
C ASN A 225 -16.15 -3.20 -6.64
N VAL A 226 -15.50 -2.67 -5.59
CA VAL A 226 -14.90 -1.33 -5.62
C VAL A 226 -13.84 -1.16 -6.72
N ASN A 227 -13.07 -2.21 -7.03
CA ASN A 227 -12.10 -2.18 -8.11
C ASN A 227 -12.76 -2.01 -9.48
N ASP A 228 -13.84 -2.75 -9.73
CA ASP A 228 -14.58 -2.67 -11.00
C ASP A 228 -15.27 -1.32 -11.15
N ILE A 229 -15.87 -0.79 -10.06
CA ILE A 229 -16.46 0.55 -10.04
C ILE A 229 -15.39 1.60 -10.35
N ALA A 230 -14.22 1.52 -9.70
CA ALA A 230 -13.10 2.42 -9.93
C ALA A 230 -12.64 2.41 -11.40
N GLY A 231 -12.52 1.21 -11.99
CA GLY A 231 -12.17 1.05 -13.40
C GLY A 231 -13.19 1.70 -14.34
N ASN A 232 -14.48 1.47 -14.10
CA ASN A 232 -15.56 2.06 -14.89
C ASN A 232 -15.60 3.60 -14.81
N LEU A 233 -15.40 4.16 -13.61
CA LEU A 233 -15.34 5.60 -13.40
C LEU A 233 -14.16 6.23 -14.16
N SER A 234 -12.98 5.59 -14.13
CA SER A 234 -11.82 6.05 -14.89
C SER A 234 -12.08 6.06 -16.40
N VAL A 235 -12.70 5.00 -16.94
CA VAL A 235 -13.03 4.91 -18.37
C VAL A 235 -14.05 5.97 -18.78
N ALA A 236 -15.06 6.23 -17.96
CA ALA A 236 -16.06 7.27 -18.23
C ALA A 236 -15.40 8.66 -18.29
N ARG A 237 -14.51 8.97 -17.33
CA ARG A 237 -13.75 10.22 -17.30
C ARG A 237 -12.88 10.41 -18.53
N ASP A 238 -12.20 9.36 -18.99
CA ASP A 238 -11.37 9.42 -20.19
C ASP A 238 -12.22 9.69 -21.46
N LYS A 239 -13.39 9.06 -21.57
CA LYS A 239 -14.33 9.32 -22.66
C LYS A 239 -14.81 10.77 -22.65
N ASP A 240 -15.19 11.30 -21.50
CA ASP A 240 -15.65 12.69 -21.37
C ASP A 240 -14.54 13.70 -21.71
N SER A 241 -13.31 13.43 -21.29
CA SER A 241 -12.13 14.23 -21.62
C SER A 241 -11.85 14.24 -23.14
N ILE A 242 -11.95 13.09 -23.79
CA ILE A 242 -11.80 12.98 -25.25
C ILE A 242 -12.91 13.77 -25.96
N LEU A 243 -14.17 13.64 -25.53
CA LEU A 243 -15.30 14.35 -26.11
C LEU A 243 -15.18 15.88 -25.93
N ALA A 244 -14.69 16.34 -24.78
CA ALA A 244 -14.44 17.76 -24.53
C ALA A 244 -13.37 18.32 -25.50
N LYS A 245 -12.23 17.63 -25.65
CA LYS A 245 -11.17 18.02 -26.59
C LYS A 245 -11.63 18.06 -28.05
N LEU A 246 -12.50 17.13 -28.45
CA LEU A 246 -13.09 17.13 -29.79
C LEU A 246 -14.05 18.31 -30.01
N ARG A 247 -14.78 18.75 -28.98
CA ARG A 247 -15.65 19.94 -29.05
C ARG A 247 -14.84 21.24 -29.11
N GLU A 248 -13.73 21.32 -28.39
CA GLU A 248 -12.81 22.48 -28.43
C GLU A 248 -12.14 22.63 -29.80
N LYS A 249 -11.63 21.54 -30.40
CA LYS A 249 -11.06 21.56 -31.76
C LYS A 249 -12.08 22.04 -32.80
N LYS A 250 -13.31 21.51 -32.76
CA LYS A 250 -14.40 21.98 -33.66
C LYS A 250 -14.79 23.46 -33.48
N SER A 251 -14.43 24.07 -32.35
CA SER A 251 -14.70 25.47 -32.06
C SER A 251 -13.53 26.39 -32.43
N GLN A 252 -12.32 25.84 -32.63
CA GLN A 252 -11.13 26.57 -33.10
C GLN A 252 -11.00 26.56 -34.63
N ASP A 253 -11.64 25.60 -35.32
CA ASP A 253 -11.71 25.52 -36.79
C ASP A 253 -12.89 26.33 -37.41
N LYS A 254 -13.49 27.26 -36.65
CA LYS A 254 -14.54 28.19 -37.10
C LYS A 254 -14.10 29.64 -36.92
#